data_AF-A0AAD9N1Z6-F1
#
_entry.id   AF-A0AAD9N1Z6-F1
#
_cell.length_a   1.000
_cell.length_b   1.000
_cell.length_c   1.000
_cell.angle_alpha   90.00
_cell.angle_beta   90.00
_cell.angle_gamma   90.00
#
_symmetry.space_group_name_H-M   'P 1'
#
loop_
_entity.id
_entity.type
_entity.pdbx_description
1 polymer ?
#
loop_
_entity_poly.entity_id
_entity_poly.type
_entity_poly.pdbx_seq_one_letter_code
_entity_poly.pdbx_strand_id
1 'polypeptide(L)'
;MSSTRRDLFHWVDYLLFTLSLASTLIVGIVIAIKDRWTSESSEDYLMAGRKMNWFLVAQSVFASATSSTLIIGLSAEFYYMGVVFIWASIGLMLAAAFTAIFTVPKFFRMRFKVTSAYEYLEYRFNVQVRMLVGFIYVIFTILFMSVVLYVPSLVLSQVTGLDIRVSICIGAIVCLIYTSLGGMKAVIWVDNIQVVIIIIGLITVLIKGMMDAGGFDKAWSIYQFGKRTAWDE
;
A
#
# COMPACT_ATOMS: atom_id res chain seq x y z
N MET A 1 17.12 24.37 24.16
CA MET A 1 16.29 24.66 22.96
C MET A 1 17.22 25.06 21.83
N SER A 2 17.88 24.08 21.20
CA SER A 2 18.69 24.31 20.01
C SER A 2 17.76 24.34 18.79
N SER A 3 17.90 25.37 17.97
CA SER A 3 17.18 25.50 16.70
C SER A 3 17.62 24.35 15.77
N THR A 4 16.84 23.28 15.71
CA THR A 4 16.97 22.25 14.67
C THR A 4 16.71 22.95 13.34
N ARG A 5 17.75 23.16 12.51
CA ARG A 5 17.54 23.45 11.09
C ARG A 5 16.61 22.36 10.57
N ARG A 6 15.41 22.74 10.15
CA ARG A 6 14.63 21.87 9.29
C ARG A 6 15.36 21.91 7.96
N ASP A 7 16.22 20.93 7.71
CA ASP A 7 16.75 20.72 6.37
C ASP A 7 15.56 20.28 5.52
N LEU A 8 14.88 21.30 4.96
CA LEU A 8 13.81 21.15 3.99
C LEU A 8 14.37 20.44 2.76
N PHE A 9 13.52 19.71 2.05
CA PHE A 9 13.88 19.01 0.82
C PHE A 9 14.83 19.83 -0.07
N HIS A 10 15.92 19.19 -0.48
CA HIS A 10 16.74 19.72 -1.55
C HIS A 10 15.93 19.66 -2.86
N TRP A 11 16.30 20.48 -3.85
CA TRP A 11 15.63 20.50 -5.15
C TRP A 11 15.57 19.11 -5.82
N VAL A 12 16.55 18.24 -5.52
CA VAL A 12 16.59 16.84 -5.98
C VAL A 12 15.44 16.03 -5.39
N ASP A 13 15.09 16.23 -4.12
CA ASP A 13 14.01 15.51 -3.45
C ASP A 13 12.65 15.92 -4.02
N TYR A 14 12.46 17.22 -4.29
CA TYR A 14 11.27 17.72 -4.98
C TYR A 14 11.16 17.16 -6.40
N LEU A 15 12.28 17.04 -7.12
CA LEU A 15 12.32 16.45 -8.45
C LEU A 15 11.95 14.97 -8.44
N LEU A 16 12.51 14.18 -7.51
CA LEU A 16 12.17 12.76 -7.34
C LEU A 16 10.70 12.56 -6.93
N PHE A 17 10.20 13.38 -6.01
CA PHE A 17 8.80 13.35 -5.59
C PHE A 17 7.86 13.67 -6.76
N THR A 18 8.14 14.74 -7.50
CA THR A 18 7.34 15.14 -8.66
C THR A 18 7.39 14.10 -9.76
N LEU A 19 8.56 13.50 -10.02
CA LEU A 19 8.72 12.42 -10.99
C LEU A 19 7.94 11.17 -10.59
N SER A 20 7.94 10.79 -9.31
CA SER A 20 7.17 9.62 -8.86
C SER A 20 5.66 9.84 -9.01
N LEU A 21 5.13 11.00 -8.61
CA LEU A 21 3.73 11.37 -8.85
C LEU A 21 3.39 11.48 -10.34
N ALA A 22 4.28 12.07 -11.14
CA ALA A 22 4.07 12.18 -12.59
C ALA A 22 4.10 10.80 -13.26
N SER A 23 5.00 9.91 -12.86
CA SER A 23 5.10 8.56 -13.43
C SER A 23 3.82 7.74 -13.18
N THR A 24 3.26 7.80 -11.98
CA THR A 24 2.01 7.10 -11.64
C THR A 24 0.83 7.69 -12.38
N LEU A 25 0.74 9.03 -12.47
CA LEU A 25 -0.30 9.72 -13.24
C LEU A 25 -0.21 9.41 -14.74
N ILE A 26 0.98 9.47 -15.34
CA ILE A 26 1.20 9.19 -16.76
C ILE A 26 0.81 7.76 -17.09
N VAL A 27 1.25 6.78 -16.29
CA VAL A 27 0.92 5.37 -16.51
C VAL A 27 -0.57 5.14 -16.39
N GLY A 28 -1.21 5.72 -15.38
CA GLY A 28 -2.66 5.64 -15.21
C GLY A 28 -3.43 6.24 -16.39
N ILE A 29 -3.02 7.41 -16.89
CA ILE A 29 -3.65 8.08 -18.04
C ILE A 29 -3.39 7.31 -19.35
N VAL A 30 -2.17 6.83 -19.59
CA VAL A 30 -1.83 6.07 -20.80
C VAL A 30 -2.67 4.80 -20.88
N ILE A 31 -2.84 4.10 -19.75
CA ILE A 31 -3.68 2.91 -19.68
C ILE A 31 -5.15 3.29 -19.84
N ALA A 32 -5.62 4.37 -19.20
CA ALA A 32 -6.98 4.87 -19.37
C ALA A 32 -7.30 5.16 -20.84
N ILE A 33 -6.39 5.85 -21.55
CA ILE A 33 -6.54 6.13 -22.98
C ILE A 33 -6.53 4.82 -23.75
N LYS A 34 -5.56 3.93 -23.54
CA LYS A 34 -5.49 2.66 -24.28
C LYS A 34 -6.75 1.79 -24.09
N ASP A 35 -7.29 1.74 -22.88
CA ASP A 35 -8.46 0.92 -22.56
C ASP A 35 -9.75 1.55 -23.07
N ARG A 36 -9.87 2.89 -23.06
CA ARG A 36 -11.02 3.62 -23.65
C ARG A 36 -11.16 3.39 -25.16
N TRP A 37 -10.07 3.04 -25.84
CA TRP A 37 -10.09 2.70 -27.27
C TRP A 37 -10.37 1.21 -27.52
N THR A 38 -10.40 0.37 -26.48
CA THR A 38 -10.48 -1.10 -26.59
C THR A 38 -11.72 -1.69 -25.90
N SER A 39 -12.31 -1.03 -24.89
CA SER A 39 -13.32 -1.62 -24.00
C SER A 39 -14.41 -0.61 -23.59
N GLU A 40 -15.69 -0.94 -23.84
CA GLU A 40 -16.87 -0.17 -23.37
C GLU A 40 -17.67 -0.86 -22.24
N SER A 41 -17.28 -2.07 -21.79
CA SER A 41 -18.07 -2.86 -20.83
C SER A 41 -17.66 -2.66 -19.37
N SER A 42 -18.63 -2.57 -18.45
CA SER A 42 -18.42 -2.46 -17.00
C SER A 42 -17.58 -3.60 -16.39
N GLU A 43 -17.58 -4.79 -17.02
CA GLU A 43 -16.74 -5.92 -16.60
C GLU A 43 -15.25 -5.63 -16.83
N ASP A 44 -14.88 -4.90 -17.88
CA ASP A 44 -13.48 -4.55 -18.16
C ASP A 44 -12.96 -3.50 -17.18
N TYR A 45 -13.82 -2.54 -16.80
CA TYR A 45 -13.49 -1.50 -15.83
C TYR A 45 -13.29 -2.07 -14.41
N LEU A 46 -14.20 -2.96 -13.98
CA LEU A 46 -14.19 -3.51 -12.61
C LEU A 46 -13.30 -4.75 -12.45
N MET A 47 -13.13 -5.58 -13.49
CA MET A 47 -12.44 -6.88 -13.38
C MET A 47 -11.14 -6.94 -14.18
N ALA A 48 -10.68 -5.80 -14.70
CA ALA A 48 -9.52 -5.73 -15.57
C ALA A 48 -9.59 -6.67 -16.79
N GLY A 49 -10.81 -7.00 -17.25
CA GLY A 49 -11.07 -7.95 -18.33
C GLY A 49 -10.62 -9.38 -18.06
N ARG A 50 -10.24 -9.72 -16.81
CA ARG A 50 -9.77 -11.05 -16.36
C ARG A 50 -8.61 -11.66 -17.15
N LYS A 51 -7.93 -10.89 -18.00
CA LYS A 51 -6.81 -11.31 -18.86
C LYS A 51 -5.44 -10.86 -18.32
N MET A 52 -5.42 -10.24 -17.13
CA MET A 52 -4.22 -9.72 -16.51
C MET A 52 -3.30 -10.87 -16.06
N ASN A 53 -1.98 -10.68 -16.18
CA ASN A 53 -1.00 -11.65 -15.70
C ASN A 53 -1.13 -11.84 -14.17
N TRP A 54 -1.17 -13.09 -13.71
CA TRP A 54 -1.31 -13.45 -12.29
C TRP A 54 -0.25 -12.79 -11.41
N PHE A 55 0.96 -12.62 -11.93
CA PHE A 55 2.07 -11.99 -11.20
C PHE A 55 1.78 -10.52 -10.91
N LEU A 56 1.28 -9.77 -11.90
CA LEU A 56 0.92 -8.36 -11.75
C LEU A 56 -0.26 -8.16 -10.78
N VAL A 57 -1.21 -9.08 -10.78
CA VAL A 57 -2.34 -9.06 -9.83
C VAL A 57 -1.83 -9.34 -8.41
N ALA A 58 -0.96 -10.34 -8.23
CA ALA A 58 -0.40 -10.66 -6.92
C ALA A 58 0.42 -9.49 -6.34
N GLN A 59 1.21 -8.82 -7.18
CA GLN A 59 1.95 -7.62 -6.77
C GLN A 59 1.04 -6.45 -6.40
N SER A 60 -0.04 -6.19 -7.14
CA SER A 60 -1.02 -5.15 -6.77
C SER A 60 -1.76 -5.47 -5.47
N VAL A 61 -2.15 -6.73 -5.23
CA VAL A 61 -2.70 -7.16 -3.93
C VAL A 61 -1.71 -6.92 -2.80
N PHE A 62 -0.43 -7.23 -3.03
CA PHE A 62 0.65 -6.95 -2.08
C PHE A 62 0.84 -5.45 -1.84
N ALA A 63 0.80 -4.62 -2.90
CA ALA A 63 0.89 -3.16 -2.81
C ALA A 63 -0.24 -2.58 -1.97
N SER A 64 -1.47 -3.02 -2.24
CA SER A 64 -2.68 -2.60 -1.53
C SER A 64 -2.65 -3.00 -0.06
N ALA A 65 -2.09 -4.17 0.27
CA ALA A 65 -1.88 -4.60 1.66
C ALA A 65 -0.76 -3.77 2.34
N THR A 66 0.29 -3.43 1.58
CA THR A 66 1.46 -2.69 2.06
C THR A 66 1.22 -1.18 1.94
N SER A 67 0.26 -0.67 2.71
CA SER A 67 0.00 0.77 2.79
C SER A 67 1.17 1.53 3.41
N SER A 68 1.33 2.82 3.08
CA SER A 68 2.36 3.67 3.69
C SER A 68 2.22 3.75 5.22
N THR A 69 0.98 3.73 5.72
CA THR A 69 0.66 3.63 7.14
C THR A 69 1.25 2.39 7.77
N LEU A 70 1.18 1.25 7.08
CA LEU A 70 1.71 -0.01 7.57
C LEU A 70 3.24 0.01 7.60
N ILE A 71 3.93 0.57 6.60
CA ILE A 71 5.40 0.66 6.61
C ILE A 71 5.91 1.50 7.80
N ILE A 72 5.30 2.67 8.01
CA ILE A 72 5.67 3.58 9.11
C ILE A 72 5.29 2.95 10.46
N GLY A 73 4.09 2.37 10.56
CA GLY A 73 3.60 1.71 11.76
C GLY A 73 4.45 0.52 12.16
N LEU A 74 4.75 -0.39 11.23
CA LEU A 74 5.64 -1.53 11.48
C LEU A 74 7.03 -1.07 11.92
N SER A 75 7.60 -0.05 11.27
CA SER A 75 8.92 0.45 11.65
C SER A 75 8.94 1.01 13.07
N ALA A 76 7.85 1.67 13.50
CA ALA A 76 7.69 2.14 14.87
C ALA A 76 7.55 0.97 15.86
N GLU A 77 6.74 -0.04 15.55
CA GLU A 77 6.58 -1.24 16.38
C GLU A 77 7.90 -2.01 16.53
N PHE A 78 8.66 -2.20 15.45
CA PHE A 78 10.00 -2.80 15.51
C PHE A 78 10.98 -1.98 16.36
N TYR A 79 10.83 -0.66 16.41
CA TYR A 79 11.65 0.20 17.25
C TYR A 79 11.33 0.03 18.75
N TYR A 80 10.05 -0.15 19.11
CA TYR A 80 9.60 -0.33 20.50
C TYR A 80 9.74 -1.78 21.00
N MET A 81 9.27 -2.75 20.22
CA MET A 81 9.16 -4.16 20.62
C MET A 81 10.36 -5.02 20.19
N GLY A 82 11.25 -4.51 19.34
CA GLY A 82 12.44 -5.24 18.89
C GLY A 82 12.14 -6.45 18.00
N VAL A 83 12.96 -7.52 18.09
CA VAL A 83 12.92 -8.66 17.15
C VAL A 83 11.70 -9.52 17.42
N VAL A 84 11.16 -9.46 18.63
CA VAL A 84 9.99 -10.22 19.04
C VAL A 84 8.83 -9.99 18.06
N PHE A 85 8.70 -8.77 17.54
CA PHE A 85 7.68 -8.40 16.57
C PHE A 85 7.79 -9.15 15.22
N ILE A 86 8.93 -9.78 14.92
CA ILE A 86 9.09 -10.62 13.72
C ILE A 86 8.08 -11.77 13.69
N TRP A 87 7.66 -12.28 14.86
CA TRP A 87 6.66 -13.36 14.93
C TRP A 87 5.27 -12.90 14.54
N ALA A 88 4.90 -11.65 14.84
CA ALA A 88 3.67 -11.07 14.34
C ALA A 88 3.69 -10.98 12.80
N SER A 89 4.85 -10.63 12.23
CA SER A 89 5.05 -10.60 10.77
C SER A 89 4.95 -11.99 10.14
N ILE A 90 5.58 -13.01 10.74
CA ILE A 90 5.48 -14.42 10.30
C ILE A 90 4.03 -14.91 10.39
N GLY A 91 3.33 -14.60 11.48
CA GLY A 91 1.91 -14.95 11.65
C GLY A 91 1.03 -14.36 10.56
N LEU A 92 1.26 -13.09 10.20
CA LEU A 92 0.56 -12.43 9.10
C LEU A 92 0.83 -13.11 7.75
N MET A 93 2.08 -13.47 7.48
CA MET A 93 2.46 -14.18 6.24
C MET A 93 1.79 -15.56 6.15
N LEU A 94 1.75 -16.31 7.25
CA LEU A 94 1.08 -17.61 7.31
C LEU A 94 -0.43 -17.48 7.11
N ALA A 95 -1.07 -16.48 7.73
CA ALA A 95 -2.49 -16.20 7.54
C ALA A 95 -2.82 -15.83 6.10
N ALA A 96 -1.97 -15.04 5.45
CA ALA A 96 -2.10 -14.70 4.04
C ALA A 96 -1.96 -15.94 3.13
N ALA A 97 -0.94 -16.78 3.38
CA ALA A 97 -0.74 -18.03 2.64
C ALA A 97 -1.92 -19.00 2.83
N PHE A 98 -2.42 -19.15 4.05
CA PHE A 98 -3.59 -19.97 4.34
C PHE A 98 -4.82 -19.46 3.57
N THR A 99 -5.05 -18.15 3.58
CA THR A 99 -6.17 -17.55 2.83
C THR A 99 -6.02 -17.77 1.33
N ALA A 100 -4.80 -17.62 0.79
CA ALA A 100 -4.51 -17.85 -0.63
C ALA A 100 -4.73 -19.30 -1.07
N ILE A 101 -4.46 -20.28 -0.21
CA ILE A 101 -4.59 -21.71 -0.55
C ILE A 101 -6.01 -22.23 -0.32
N PHE A 102 -6.67 -21.82 0.76
CA PHE A 102 -7.97 -22.41 1.14
C PHE A 102 -9.17 -21.57 0.69
N THR A 103 -9.05 -20.25 0.77
CA THR A 103 -10.17 -19.33 0.53
C THR A 103 -10.25 -18.95 -0.94
N VAL A 104 -9.14 -18.53 -1.55
CA VAL A 104 -9.11 -18.08 -2.95
C VAL A 104 -9.61 -19.16 -3.94
N PRO A 105 -9.18 -20.44 -3.88
CA PRO A 105 -9.65 -21.45 -4.82
C PRO A 105 -11.14 -21.78 -4.67
N LYS A 106 -11.74 -21.59 -3.48
CA LYS A 106 -13.20 -21.72 -3.32
C LYS A 106 -13.92 -20.63 -4.10
N PHE A 107 -13.47 -19.38 -4.01
CA PHE A 107 -14.05 -18.26 -4.76
C PHE A 107 -13.90 -18.45 -6.28
N PHE A 108 -12.75 -18.93 -6.77
CA PHE A 108 -12.56 -19.18 -8.20
C PHE A 108 -13.27 -20.44 -8.73
N ARG A 109 -13.45 -21.48 -7.90
CA ARG A 109 -14.19 -22.71 -8.29
C ARG A 109 -15.70 -22.50 -8.33
N MET A 110 -16.23 -21.59 -7.52
CA MET A 110 -17.61 -21.15 -7.64
C MET A 110 -17.73 -20.33 -8.94
N ARG A 111 -18.02 -21.01 -10.07
CA ARG A 111 -18.15 -20.48 -11.44
C ARG A 111 -19.08 -19.28 -11.64
N PHE A 112 -19.69 -18.77 -10.58
CA PHE A 112 -20.38 -17.49 -10.60
C PHE A 112 -19.33 -16.42 -10.91
N LYS A 113 -19.58 -15.62 -11.93
CA LYS A 113 -18.75 -14.47 -12.33
C LYS A 113 -18.87 -13.35 -11.28
N VAL A 114 -18.64 -13.68 -10.02
CA VAL A 114 -18.87 -12.83 -8.87
C VAL A 114 -18.00 -11.58 -8.99
N THR A 115 -18.64 -10.43 -9.12
CA THR A 115 -17.97 -9.12 -9.19
C THR A 115 -17.57 -8.59 -7.82
N SER A 116 -18.10 -9.19 -6.74
CA SER A 116 -17.83 -8.76 -5.36
C SER A 116 -17.76 -9.94 -4.40
N ALA A 117 -16.75 -9.99 -3.52
CA ALA A 117 -16.62 -11.09 -2.54
C ALA A 117 -17.88 -11.29 -1.67
N TYR A 118 -18.70 -10.25 -1.47
CA TYR A 118 -19.92 -10.30 -0.66
C TYR A 118 -21.09 -11.01 -1.34
N GLU A 119 -21.07 -11.25 -2.65
CA GLU A 119 -22.13 -12.04 -3.31
C GLU A 119 -22.18 -13.47 -2.77
N TYR A 120 -21.03 -13.99 -2.31
CA TYR A 120 -20.99 -15.28 -1.62
C TYR A 120 -21.88 -15.31 -0.37
N LEU A 121 -22.01 -14.19 0.36
CA LEU A 121 -22.86 -14.11 1.54
C LEU A 121 -24.35 -14.19 1.18
N GLU A 122 -24.73 -13.70 -0.01
CA GLU A 122 -26.09 -13.84 -0.50
C GLU A 122 -26.43 -15.30 -0.80
N TYR A 123 -25.51 -16.03 -1.46
CA TYR A 123 -25.70 -17.46 -1.75
C TYR A 123 -25.72 -18.32 -0.49
N ARG A 124 -24.92 -17.96 0.54
CA ARG A 124 -24.80 -18.76 1.77
C ARG A 124 -25.88 -18.45 2.81
N PHE A 125 -26.34 -17.20 2.86
CA PHE A 125 -27.29 -16.69 3.84
C PHE A 125 -28.51 -16.08 3.14
N ASN A 126 -28.46 -14.79 2.81
CA ASN A 126 -29.53 -14.05 2.13
C ASN A 126 -29.03 -12.67 1.65
N VAL A 127 -29.85 -11.99 0.84
CA VAL A 127 -29.54 -10.65 0.30
C VAL A 127 -29.41 -9.58 1.40
N GLN A 128 -30.13 -9.72 2.51
CA GLN A 128 -30.10 -8.77 3.62
C GLN A 128 -28.72 -8.74 4.29
N VAL A 129 -28.11 -9.91 4.50
CA VAL A 129 -26.74 -10.04 5.04
C VAL A 129 -25.72 -9.47 4.07
N ARG A 130 -25.86 -9.71 2.75
CA ARG A 130 -25.00 -9.10 1.71
C ARG A 130 -25.05 -7.57 1.80
N MET A 131 -26.24 -7.00 1.85
CA MET A 131 -26.42 -5.54 1.89
C MET A 131 -25.86 -4.93 3.18
N LEU A 132 -26.12 -5.56 4.34
CA LEU A 132 -25.62 -5.10 5.63
C LEU A 132 -24.09 -5.12 5.68
N VAL A 133 -23.46 -6.24 5.31
CA VAL A 133 -21.99 -6.38 5.34
C VAL A 133 -21.34 -5.46 4.31
N GLY A 134 -21.92 -5.35 3.11
CA GLY A 134 -21.44 -4.42 2.09
C GLY A 134 -21.50 -2.96 2.57
N PHE A 135 -22.59 -2.55 3.23
CA PHE A 135 -22.74 -1.20 3.77
C PHE A 135 -21.71 -0.91 4.88
N ILE A 136 -21.56 -1.82 5.84
CA ILE A 136 -20.56 -1.70 6.91
C ILE A 136 -19.15 -1.59 6.31
N TYR A 137 -18.85 -2.41 5.29
CA TYR A 137 -17.56 -2.39 4.62
C TYR A 137 -17.28 -1.06 3.92
N VAL A 138 -18.27 -0.48 3.22
CA VAL A 138 -18.11 0.82 2.58
C VAL A 138 -17.80 1.91 3.61
N ILE A 139 -18.53 1.96 4.72
CA ILE A 139 -18.26 2.91 5.81
C ILE A 139 -16.84 2.70 6.36
N PHE A 140 -16.49 1.46 6.68
CA PHE A 140 -15.15 1.13 7.20
C PHE A 140 -14.06 1.56 6.22
N THR A 141 -14.26 1.31 4.92
CA THR A 141 -13.30 1.67 3.88
C THR A 141 -13.15 3.18 3.75
N ILE A 142 -14.23 3.96 3.82
CA ILE A 142 -14.16 5.43 3.79
C ILE A 142 -13.32 5.96 4.98
N LEU A 143 -13.57 5.43 6.18
CA LEU A 143 -12.83 5.82 7.38
C LEU A 143 -11.36 5.41 7.29
N PHE A 144 -11.09 4.19 6.82
CA PHE A 144 -9.74 3.67 6.67
C PHE A 144 -8.94 4.45 5.62
N MET A 145 -9.54 4.74 4.46
CA MET A 145 -8.91 5.50 3.39
C MET A 145 -8.53 6.92 3.83
N SER A 146 -9.30 7.51 4.75
CA SER A 146 -8.97 8.82 5.35
C SER A 146 -7.65 8.76 6.13
N VAL A 147 -7.41 7.68 6.89
CA VAL A 147 -6.14 7.45 7.61
C VAL A 147 -5.00 7.18 6.63
N VAL A 148 -5.26 6.37 5.59
CA VAL A 148 -4.25 6.01 4.58
C VAL A 148 -3.77 7.25 3.80
N LEU A 149 -4.63 8.23 3.54
CA LEU A 149 -4.23 9.50 2.90
C LEU A 149 -3.53 10.46 3.88
N TYR A 150 -3.91 10.42 5.16
CA TYR A 150 -3.38 11.32 6.18
C TYR A 150 -1.90 11.05 6.49
N VAL A 151 -1.52 9.79 6.72
CA VAL A 151 -0.16 9.43 7.14
C VAL A 151 0.94 9.87 6.16
N PRO A 152 0.86 9.58 4.84
CA PRO A 152 1.88 10.04 3.89
C PRO A 152 1.88 11.57 3.75
N SER A 153 0.72 12.22 3.90
CA SER A 153 0.62 13.69 3.86
C SER A 153 1.26 14.35 5.08
N LEU A 154 1.16 13.71 6.25
CA LEU A 154 1.84 14.15 7.48
C LEU A 154 3.36 14.06 7.31
N VAL A 155 3.86 12.94 6.80
CA VAL A 155 5.30 12.78 6.52
C VAL A 155 5.76 13.82 5.49
N LEU A 156 5.00 14.02 4.41
CA LEU A 156 5.31 15.02 3.39
C LEU A 156 5.35 16.44 3.98
N SER A 157 4.40 16.79 4.85
CA SER A 157 4.37 18.09 5.54
C SER A 157 5.59 18.30 6.43
N GLN A 158 6.05 17.25 7.13
CA GLN A 158 7.23 17.31 7.99
C GLN A 158 8.53 17.60 7.20
N VAL A 159 8.67 17.02 6.01
CA VAL A 159 9.89 17.16 5.18
C VAL A 159 9.86 18.36 4.23
N THR A 160 8.68 18.79 3.78
CA THR A 160 8.52 19.93 2.86
C THR A 160 8.13 21.24 3.57
N GLY A 161 7.63 21.17 4.80
CA GLY A 161 7.03 22.31 5.49
C GLY A 161 5.66 22.76 4.93
N LEU A 162 5.10 22.06 3.94
CA LEU A 162 3.78 22.36 3.38
C LEU A 162 2.67 22.06 4.38
N ASP A 163 1.55 22.78 4.28
CA ASP A 163 0.35 22.47 5.07
C ASP A 163 -0.16 21.06 4.71
N ILE A 164 -0.42 20.25 5.74
CA ILE A 164 -0.94 18.88 5.61
C ILE A 164 -2.20 18.85 4.73
N ARG A 165 -3.08 19.85 4.85
CA ARG A 165 -4.34 19.95 4.09
C ARG A 165 -4.08 20.05 2.59
N VAL A 166 -3.08 20.84 2.19
CA VAL A 166 -2.71 21.02 0.79
C VAL A 166 -2.14 19.71 0.22
N SER A 167 -1.26 19.04 0.98
CA SER A 167 -0.69 17.74 0.61
C SER A 167 -1.77 16.67 0.42
N ILE A 168 -2.76 16.61 1.32
CA ILE A 168 -3.90 15.68 1.20
C ILE A 168 -4.69 15.99 -0.08
N CYS A 169 -5.02 17.25 -0.34
CA CYS A 169 -5.79 17.63 -1.53
C CYS A 169 -5.07 17.24 -2.83
N ILE A 170 -3.77 17.53 -2.93
CA ILE A 170 -2.99 17.18 -4.12
C ILE A 170 -2.95 15.67 -4.33
N GLY A 171 -2.61 14.90 -3.29
CA GLY A 171 -2.54 13.44 -3.37
C GLY A 171 -3.90 12.81 -3.70
N ALA A 172 -4.98 13.30 -3.09
CA ALA A 172 -6.33 12.83 -3.34
C ALA A 172 -6.79 13.12 -4.77
N ILE A 173 -6.52 14.31 -5.31
CA ILE A 173 -6.89 14.68 -6.68
C ILE A 173 -6.13 13.82 -7.69
N VAL A 174 -4.81 13.65 -7.53
CA VAL A 174 -4.01 12.79 -8.42
C VAL A 174 -4.54 11.36 -8.39
N CYS A 175 -4.78 10.82 -7.20
CA CYS A 175 -5.35 9.49 -7.00
C CYS A 175 -6.71 9.32 -7.67
N LEU A 176 -7.59 10.29 -7.48
CA LEU A 176 -8.93 10.28 -8.05
C LEU A 176 -8.89 10.33 -9.58
N ILE A 177 -8.01 11.15 -10.17
CA ILE A 177 -7.88 11.28 -11.63
C ILE A 177 -7.45 9.96 -12.25
N TYR A 178 -6.34 9.36 -11.81
CA TYR A 178 -5.86 8.13 -12.46
C TYR A 178 -6.78 6.94 -12.19
N THR A 179 -7.41 6.87 -11.01
CA THR A 179 -8.30 5.77 -10.64
C THR A 179 -9.63 5.86 -11.40
N SER A 180 -10.22 7.05 -11.50
CA SER A 180 -11.50 7.25 -12.19
C SER A 180 -11.38 7.09 -13.71
N LEU A 181 -10.26 7.51 -14.29
CA LEU A 181 -10.04 7.39 -15.74
C LEU A 181 -9.62 5.97 -16.15
N GLY A 182 -8.80 5.30 -15.34
CA GLY A 182 -8.12 4.06 -15.74
C GLY A 182 -8.72 2.76 -15.21
N GLY A 183 -9.63 2.82 -14.24
CA GLY A 183 -10.26 1.64 -13.65
C GLY A 183 -9.26 0.67 -13.01
N MET A 184 -9.68 -0.58 -12.80
CA MET A 184 -8.85 -1.57 -12.08
C MET A 184 -7.55 -1.91 -12.81
N LYS A 185 -7.52 -1.89 -14.16
CA LYS A 185 -6.28 -2.15 -14.92
C LYS A 185 -5.20 -1.11 -14.62
N ALA A 186 -5.57 0.18 -14.63
CA ALA A 186 -4.62 1.25 -14.35
C ALA A 186 -4.09 1.16 -12.92
N VAL A 187 -4.97 0.90 -11.95
CA VAL A 187 -4.58 0.73 -10.54
C VAL A 187 -3.54 -0.38 -10.40
N ILE A 188 -3.77 -1.55 -11.00
CA ILE A 188 -2.81 -2.68 -10.92
C ILE A 188 -1.44 -2.29 -11.49
N TRP A 189 -1.39 -1.56 -12.60
CA TRP A 189 -0.11 -1.14 -13.20
C TRP A 189 0.61 -0.08 -12.38
N VAL A 190 -0.13 0.90 -11.85
CA VAL A 190 0.42 1.92 -10.95
C VAL A 190 0.99 1.27 -9.69
N ASP A 191 0.25 0.33 -9.09
CA ASP A 191 0.70 -0.42 -7.92
C ASP A 191 2.01 -1.16 -8.16
N ASN A 192 2.19 -1.80 -9.31
CA ASN A 192 3.42 -2.53 -9.61
C ASN A 192 4.65 -1.62 -9.65
N ILE A 193 4.51 -0.43 -10.25
CA ILE A 193 5.58 0.58 -10.25
C ILE A 193 5.82 1.07 -8.82
N GLN A 194 4.76 1.32 -8.06
CA GLN A 194 4.85 1.77 -6.68
C GLN A 194 5.60 0.78 -5.78
N VAL A 195 5.34 -0.53 -5.94
CA VAL A 195 6.04 -1.59 -5.20
C VAL A 195 7.53 -1.58 -5.50
N VAL A 196 7.92 -1.42 -6.77
CA VAL A 196 9.34 -1.34 -7.16
C VAL A 196 10.01 -0.13 -6.51
N ILE A 197 9.36 1.04 -6.55
CA ILE A 197 9.86 2.27 -5.92
C ILE A 197 10.02 2.08 -4.41
N ILE A 198 9.03 1.49 -3.75
CA ILE A 198 9.07 1.20 -2.31
C ILE A 198 10.23 0.27 -1.97
N ILE A 199 10.44 -0.82 -2.72
CA ILE A 199 11.54 -1.77 -2.47
C ILE A 199 12.89 -1.09 -2.61
N ILE A 200 13.10 -0.30 -3.68
CA ILE A 200 14.35 0.44 -3.89
C ILE A 200 14.57 1.44 -2.75
N GLY A 201 13.53 2.15 -2.33
CA GLY A 201 13.58 3.08 -1.21
C GLY A 201 13.97 2.41 0.10
N LEU A 202 13.32 1.28 0.43
CA LEU A 202 13.59 0.51 1.65
C LEU A 202 15.02 -0.04 1.67
N ILE A 203 15.51 -0.61 0.55
CA ILE A 203 16.89 -1.10 0.44
C ILE A 203 17.90 0.04 0.64
N THR A 204 17.64 1.20 0.02
CA THR A 204 18.51 2.37 0.13
C THR A 204 18.60 2.87 1.56
N VAL A 205 17.45 2.98 2.25
CA VAL A 205 17.39 3.37 3.67
C VAL A 205 18.11 2.36 4.55
N LEU A 206 17.94 1.06 4.28
CA LEU A 206 18.61 -0.01 5.03
C LEU A 206 20.13 0.08 4.90
N ILE A 207 20.65 0.21 3.67
CA ILE A 207 22.10 0.30 3.41
C ILE A 207 22.68 1.55 4.09
N LYS A 208 22.05 2.71 3.89
CA LYS A 208 22.52 3.96 4.50
C LYS A 208 22.46 3.91 6.03
N GLY A 209 21.38 3.36 6.58
CA GLY A 209 21.25 3.15 8.02
C GLY A 209 22.34 2.24 8.60
N MET A 210 22.71 1.17 7.90
CA MET A 210 23.82 0.29 8.31
C MET A 210 25.18 0.99 8.23
N MET A 211 25.40 1.81 7.20
CA MET A 211 26.65 2.60 7.07
C MET A 211 26.79 3.61 8.22
N ASP A 212 25.72 4.34 8.52
CA ASP A 212 25.70 5.33 9.61
C ASP A 212 25.86 4.67 10.99
N ALA A 213 25.34 3.46 11.18
CA ALA A 213 25.52 2.68 12.40
C ALA A 213 26.95 2.16 12.60
N GLY A 214 27.83 2.28 11.59
CA GLY A 214 29.21 1.80 11.62
C GLY A 214 29.37 0.34 11.19
N GLY A 215 28.47 -0.17 10.35
CA GLY A 215 28.47 -1.54 9.82
C GLY A 215 27.50 -2.48 10.53
N PHE A 216 27.25 -3.64 9.91
CA PHE A 216 26.29 -4.63 10.43
C PHE A 216 26.66 -5.11 11.84
N ASP A 217 27.94 -5.37 12.11
CA ASP A 217 28.41 -5.86 13.40
C ASP A 217 28.13 -4.84 14.52
N LYS A 218 28.35 -3.56 14.23
CA LYS A 218 28.11 -2.49 15.21
C LYS A 218 26.62 -2.23 15.39
N ALA A 219 25.83 -2.24 14.32
CA ALA A 219 24.38 -2.17 14.39
C ALA A 219 23.80 -3.33 15.23
N TRP A 220 24.29 -4.55 15.02
CA TRP A 220 23.89 -5.74 15.77
C TRP A 220 24.29 -5.65 17.26
N SER A 221 25.47 -5.12 17.56
CA SER A 221 25.92 -4.91 18.94
C SER A 221 25.09 -3.86 19.69
N ILE A 222 24.73 -2.74 19.04
CA ILE A 222 23.83 -1.71 19.60
C ILE A 222 22.46 -2.32 19.87
N TYR A 223 22.02 -3.18 18.95
CA TYR A 223 20.75 -3.85 19.02
C TYR A 223 20.66 -4.84 20.21
N GLN A 224 21.73 -5.61 20.45
CA GLN A 224 21.87 -6.48 21.62
C GLN A 224 22.00 -5.69 22.93
N PHE A 225 22.78 -4.61 22.93
CA PHE A 225 22.96 -3.75 24.11
C PHE A 225 21.66 -3.05 24.53
N GLY A 226 20.82 -2.69 23.55
CA GLY A 226 19.49 -2.14 23.79
C GLY A 226 18.45 -3.13 24.33
N LYS A 227 18.85 -4.36 24.70
CA LYS A 227 17.98 -5.49 25.06
C LYS A 227 16.90 -5.82 24.01
N ARG A 228 17.01 -5.34 22.77
CA ARG A 228 15.97 -5.50 21.74
C ARG A 228 15.92 -6.91 21.12
N THR A 229 16.85 -7.79 21.53
CA THR A 229 16.87 -9.23 21.24
C THR A 229 16.29 -10.09 22.35
N ALA A 230 16.15 -9.53 23.56
CA ALA A 230 15.74 -10.29 24.74
C ALA A 230 14.21 -10.49 24.73
N TRP A 231 13.81 -11.69 25.09
CA TRP A 231 12.40 -12.10 25.18
C TRP A 231 11.75 -11.72 26.51
N ASP A 232 12.57 -11.27 27.49
CA ASP A 232 12.17 -11.00 28.87
C ASP A 232 12.72 -9.64 29.34
N GLU A 233 11.99 -9.03 30.29
CA GLU A 233 12.17 -7.69 30.90
C GLU A 233 13.62 -7.31 31.32
#